data_AF-A0A357I0I9-F1
#
_entry.id   AF-A0A357I0I9-F1
#
_cell.length_a   1.000
_cell.length_b   1.000
_cell.length_c   1.000
_cell.angle_alpha   90.00
_cell.angle_beta   90.00
_cell.angle_gamma   90.00
#
_symmetry.space_group_name_H-M   'P 1'
#
loop_
_entity.id
_entity.type
_entity.pdbx_description
1 polymer ?
#
loop_
_entity_poly.entity_id
_entity_poly.type
_entity_poly.pdbx_seq_one_letter_code
_entity_poly.pdbx_strand_id
1 'polypeptide(L)'
;MNKQQIEYVLTEVRKLTFENPFGHERAERESRMLQQLGAHPGEKHPLKLASSSFRRLLPWIRSTEEALLKRLKTQALEEKWKDHASCLAFFALYHEVANDLDRLINSRTDDSQQNRQLYTKIQQGVAARHRLIEGMTERIWNQPDHLFACFYQLRRAFHYIHNEIIGDSAPIRRLRMQVWESVFTKDMMSYQQWMYHAVGRFPTLILGPSGSGKEIVARAIGLSRFIPYNVKAGRFEASALTSFHPVNLSALTETLIESELFGHRKGAFTGATQDRAGLFASAGSYGTVFLDEIGDVSHATQVK
;
A
#
# COMPACT_ATOMS: atom_id res chain seq x y z
N MET A 1 -28.03 15.07 -5.72
CA MET A 1 -27.86 13.95 -6.67
C MET A 1 -29.16 13.18 -6.82
N ASN A 2 -29.53 12.82 -8.04
CA ASN A 2 -30.67 11.93 -8.29
C ASN A 2 -30.29 10.45 -8.03
N LYS A 3 -31.27 9.53 -8.04
CA LYS A 3 -31.03 8.10 -7.77
C LYS A 3 -30.08 7.46 -8.79
N GLN A 4 -30.28 7.73 -10.08
CA GLN A 4 -29.45 7.17 -11.17
C GLN A 4 -27.97 7.58 -11.05
N GLN A 5 -27.69 8.84 -10.68
CA GLN A 5 -26.32 9.31 -10.46
C GLN A 5 -25.65 8.58 -9.28
N ILE A 6 -26.39 8.34 -8.20
CA ILE A 6 -25.87 7.62 -7.02
C ILE A 6 -25.53 6.18 -7.40
N GLU A 7 -26.42 5.47 -8.10
CA GLU A 7 -26.19 4.09 -8.55
C GLU A 7 -25.00 4.00 -9.50
N TYR A 8 -24.86 4.97 -10.41
CA TYR A 8 -23.71 5.07 -11.31
C TYR A 8 -22.39 5.25 -10.54
N VAL A 9 -22.32 6.22 -9.62
CA VAL A 9 -21.11 6.47 -8.83
C VAL A 9 -20.78 5.26 -7.95
N LEU A 10 -21.76 4.63 -7.31
CA LEU A 10 -21.55 3.41 -6.52
C LEU A 10 -20.93 2.29 -7.36
N THR A 11 -21.48 2.04 -8.56
CA THR A 11 -20.99 1.01 -9.48
C THR A 11 -19.55 1.27 -9.90
N GLU A 12 -19.23 2.52 -10.25
CA GLU A 12 -17.90 2.86 -10.74
C GLU A 12 -16.86 2.96 -9.62
N VAL A 13 -17.23 3.43 -8.42
CA VAL A 13 -16.34 3.42 -7.24
C VAL A 13 -15.97 2.00 -6.84
N ARG A 14 -16.94 1.08 -6.86
CA ARG A 14 -16.65 -0.34 -6.63
C ARG A 14 -15.57 -0.87 -7.58
N LYS A 15 -15.68 -0.57 -8.88
CA LYS A 15 -14.67 -0.98 -9.87
C LYS A 15 -13.32 -0.31 -9.60
N LEU A 16 -13.29 1.00 -9.36
CA LEU A 16 -12.08 1.76 -9.03
C LEU A 16 -11.37 1.24 -7.76
N THR A 17 -12.11 0.66 -6.82
CA THR A 17 -11.56 0.12 -5.56
C THR A 17 -10.62 -1.05 -5.81
N PHE A 18 -10.89 -1.87 -6.82
CA PHE A 18 -10.12 -3.09 -7.11
C PHE A 18 -9.24 -2.96 -8.37
N GLU A 19 -9.33 -1.86 -9.10
CA GLU A 19 -8.46 -1.60 -10.26
C GLU A 19 -7.04 -1.18 -9.85
N ASN A 20 -6.06 -1.71 -10.57
CA ASN A 20 -4.66 -1.34 -10.43
C ASN A 20 -4.50 0.18 -10.65
N PRO A 21 -3.94 0.94 -9.69
CA PRO A 21 -3.87 2.40 -9.77
C PRO A 21 -2.98 2.92 -10.90
N PHE A 22 -2.12 2.07 -11.47
CA PHE A 22 -1.23 2.40 -12.58
C PHE A 22 -1.73 1.89 -13.95
N GLY A 23 -2.90 1.24 -13.97
CA GLY A 23 -3.50 0.65 -15.17
C GLY A 23 -4.14 1.68 -16.11
N HIS A 24 -4.11 1.37 -17.42
CA HIS A 24 -4.79 2.17 -18.43
C HIS A 24 -6.30 2.20 -18.22
N GLU A 25 -6.87 1.05 -17.85
CA GLU A 25 -8.31 0.87 -17.60
C GLU A 25 -8.83 1.84 -16.54
N ARG A 26 -8.04 2.11 -15.49
CA ARG A 26 -8.39 3.08 -14.46
C ARG A 26 -8.44 4.50 -15.00
N ALA A 27 -7.42 4.92 -15.75
CA ALA A 27 -7.38 6.26 -16.33
C ALA A 27 -8.54 6.50 -17.31
N GLU A 28 -8.88 5.50 -18.12
CA GLU A 28 -10.05 5.55 -18.98
C GLU A 28 -11.35 5.62 -18.18
N ARG A 29 -11.47 4.81 -17.10
CA ARG A 29 -12.65 4.82 -16.24
C ARG A 29 -12.86 6.17 -15.60
N GLU A 30 -11.81 6.74 -15.00
CA GLU A 30 -11.86 8.09 -14.42
C GLU A 30 -12.30 9.13 -15.47
N SER A 31 -11.83 9.01 -16.71
CA SER A 31 -12.21 9.90 -17.81
C SER A 31 -13.67 9.73 -18.24
N ARG A 32 -14.16 8.49 -18.38
CA ARG A 32 -15.56 8.18 -18.69
C ARG A 32 -16.51 8.68 -17.60
N MET A 33 -16.16 8.47 -16.33
CA MET A 33 -16.93 8.97 -15.20
C MET A 33 -17.06 10.49 -15.23
N LEU A 34 -15.97 11.22 -15.52
CA LEU A 34 -16.02 12.68 -15.62
C LEU A 34 -16.84 13.17 -16.81
N GLN A 35 -16.77 12.48 -17.96
CA GLN A 35 -17.61 12.81 -19.10
C GLN A 35 -19.09 12.64 -18.78
N GLN A 36 -19.45 11.56 -18.07
CA GLN A 36 -20.83 11.26 -17.71
C GLN A 36 -21.38 12.19 -16.60
N LEU A 37 -20.58 12.45 -15.57
CA LEU A 37 -21.00 13.24 -14.41
C LEU A 37 -20.86 14.75 -14.64
N GLY A 38 -19.99 15.16 -15.57
CA GLY A 38 -19.64 16.55 -15.78
C GLY A 38 -18.78 17.13 -14.66
N ALA A 39 -18.56 18.44 -14.73
CA ALA A 39 -17.83 19.16 -13.70
C ALA A 39 -18.65 19.22 -12.40
N HIS A 40 -18.06 18.77 -11.28
CA HIS A 40 -18.66 19.02 -9.98
C HIS A 40 -18.49 20.50 -9.60
N PRO A 41 -19.49 21.15 -8.99
CA PRO A 41 -19.39 22.54 -8.52
C PRO A 41 -18.47 22.73 -7.28
N GLY A 42 -17.74 21.68 -6.88
CA GLY A 42 -16.91 21.69 -5.67
C GLY A 42 -15.44 21.91 -5.99
N GLU A 43 -14.68 22.35 -4.99
CA GLU A 43 -13.24 22.56 -5.15
C GLU A 43 -12.50 21.26 -5.48
N LYS A 44 -11.40 21.39 -6.24
CA LYS A 44 -10.51 20.26 -6.50
C LYS A 44 -9.92 19.79 -5.18
N HIS A 45 -10.01 18.49 -4.93
CA HIS A 45 -9.40 17.91 -3.74
C HIS A 45 -7.87 18.10 -3.74
N PRO A 46 -7.24 18.47 -2.62
CA PRO A 46 -5.79 18.73 -2.55
C PRO A 46 -4.92 17.46 -2.58
N LEU A 47 -5.45 16.31 -3.02
CA LEU A 47 -4.71 15.05 -3.01
C LEU A 47 -3.62 15.10 -4.09
N LYS A 48 -2.40 15.43 -3.69
CA LYS A 48 -1.34 15.84 -4.62
C LYS A 48 -0.94 14.76 -5.62
N LEU A 49 -0.82 13.51 -5.16
CA LEU A 49 -0.39 12.38 -5.99
C LEU A 49 -1.53 11.76 -6.83
N ALA A 50 -2.76 12.28 -6.74
CA ALA A 50 -3.87 11.82 -7.57
C ALA A 50 -3.85 12.45 -8.96
N SER A 51 -4.38 11.70 -9.94
CA SER A 51 -4.59 12.22 -11.29
C SER A 51 -5.49 13.48 -11.26
N SER A 52 -5.33 14.35 -12.26
CA SER A 52 -6.23 15.52 -12.42
C SER A 52 -7.69 15.09 -12.51
N SER A 53 -7.96 14.00 -13.24
CA SER A 53 -9.29 13.43 -13.39
C SER A 53 -9.86 12.98 -12.05
N PHE A 54 -9.10 12.19 -11.31
CA PHE A 54 -9.52 11.66 -10.02
C PHE A 54 -9.79 12.75 -8.98
N ARG A 55 -8.95 13.80 -8.91
CA ARG A 55 -9.19 14.96 -8.03
C ARG A 55 -10.53 15.66 -8.28
N ARG A 56 -11.03 15.62 -9.52
CA ARG A 56 -12.33 16.19 -9.92
C ARG A 56 -13.50 15.24 -9.66
N LEU A 57 -13.23 13.94 -9.52
CA LEU A 57 -14.24 12.93 -9.14
C LEU A 57 -14.48 12.87 -7.63
N LEU A 58 -13.48 13.15 -6.80
CA LEU A 58 -13.60 13.07 -5.34
C LEU A 58 -14.82 13.83 -4.76
N PRO A 59 -15.16 15.06 -5.23
CA PRO A 59 -16.39 15.73 -4.79
C PRO A 59 -17.68 14.97 -5.13
N TRP A 60 -17.76 14.31 -6.30
CA TRP A 60 -18.90 13.45 -6.65
C TRP A 60 -19.02 12.25 -5.70
N ILE A 61 -17.90 11.64 -5.35
CA ILE A 61 -17.85 10.49 -4.43
C ILE A 61 -18.32 10.89 -3.04
N ARG A 62 -17.86 12.05 -2.52
CA ARG A 62 -18.31 12.62 -1.24
C ARG A 62 -19.79 12.94 -1.24
N SER A 63 -20.29 13.64 -2.26
CA SER A 63 -21.71 13.95 -2.41
C SER A 63 -22.58 12.69 -2.46
N THR A 64 -22.06 11.60 -3.06
CA THR A 64 -22.74 10.30 -3.10
C THR A 64 -22.84 9.68 -1.72
N GLU A 65 -21.72 9.65 -0.99
CA GLU A 65 -21.65 9.16 0.39
C GLU A 65 -22.60 9.94 1.32
N GLU A 66 -22.56 11.28 1.27
CA GLU A 66 -23.44 12.13 2.08
C GLU A 66 -24.92 11.89 1.76
N ALA A 67 -25.26 11.76 0.48
CA ALA A 67 -26.63 11.49 0.05
C ALA A 67 -27.12 10.10 0.53
N LEU A 68 -26.25 9.09 0.48
CA LEU A 68 -26.57 7.75 0.98
C LEU A 68 -26.73 7.74 2.50
N LEU A 69 -25.78 8.31 3.25
CA LEU A 69 -25.88 8.40 4.71
C LEU A 69 -27.14 9.15 5.15
N LYS A 70 -27.53 10.22 4.44
CA LYS A 70 -28.78 10.94 4.71
C LYS A 70 -30.02 10.07 4.48
N ARG A 71 -30.06 9.32 3.38
CA ARG A 71 -31.18 8.38 3.09
C ARG A 71 -31.25 7.26 4.11
N LEU A 72 -30.10 6.74 4.53
CA LEU A 72 -30.04 5.64 5.48
C LEU A 72 -30.60 6.00 6.85
N LYS A 73 -30.71 7.30 7.21
CA LYS A 73 -31.40 7.74 8.43
C LYS A 73 -32.84 7.28 8.51
N THR A 74 -33.54 7.18 7.38
CA THR A 74 -34.98 6.88 7.32
C THR A 74 -35.32 5.58 6.59
N GLN A 75 -34.37 4.99 5.85
CA GLN A 75 -34.59 3.79 5.02
C GLN A 75 -33.41 2.82 5.16
N ALA A 76 -33.68 1.51 5.11
CA ALA A 76 -32.62 0.51 5.05
C ALA A 76 -31.96 0.48 3.66
N LEU A 77 -30.69 0.07 3.61
CA LEU A 77 -30.00 -0.16 2.34
C LEU A 77 -30.54 -1.43 1.68
N GLU A 78 -30.84 -1.38 0.38
CA GLU A 78 -31.21 -2.57 -0.38
C GLU A 78 -30.04 -3.57 -0.41
N GLU A 79 -30.31 -4.87 -0.26
CA GLU A 79 -29.30 -5.92 -0.15
C GLU A 79 -28.26 -5.89 -1.29
N LYS A 80 -28.73 -5.71 -2.53
CA LYS A 80 -27.88 -5.63 -3.74
C LYS A 80 -26.85 -4.50 -3.71
N TRP A 81 -27.06 -3.49 -2.88
CA TRP A 81 -26.19 -2.32 -2.76
C TRP A 81 -25.23 -2.37 -1.57
N LYS A 82 -25.33 -3.37 -0.68
CA LYS A 82 -24.46 -3.46 0.51
C LYS A 82 -22.98 -3.54 0.16
N ASP A 83 -22.60 -4.42 -0.76
CA ASP A 83 -21.21 -4.55 -1.24
C ASP A 83 -20.69 -3.23 -1.86
N HIS A 84 -21.52 -2.56 -2.67
CA HIS A 84 -21.18 -1.29 -3.29
C HIS A 84 -21.01 -0.16 -2.25
N ALA A 85 -21.89 -0.11 -1.24
CA ALA A 85 -21.83 0.88 -0.16
C ALA A 85 -20.62 0.64 0.75
N SER A 86 -20.29 -0.63 1.03
CA SER A 86 -19.06 -1.02 1.73
C SER A 86 -17.82 -0.57 0.97
N CYS A 87 -17.75 -0.82 -0.35
CA CYS A 87 -16.66 -0.34 -1.19
C CYS A 87 -16.58 1.20 -1.20
N LEU A 88 -17.72 1.89 -1.28
CA LEU A 88 -17.76 3.35 -1.19
C LEU A 88 -17.23 3.85 0.15
N ALA A 89 -17.64 3.24 1.27
CA ALA A 89 -17.17 3.60 2.61
C ALA A 89 -15.66 3.42 2.74
N PHE A 90 -15.11 2.30 2.24
CA PHE A 90 -13.68 2.02 2.25
C PHE A 90 -12.92 3.05 1.42
N PHE A 91 -13.39 3.27 0.20
CA PHE A 91 -12.78 4.17 -0.75
C PHE A 91 -12.81 5.62 -0.27
N ALA A 92 -13.94 6.09 0.24
CA ALA A 92 -14.10 7.44 0.75
C ALA A 92 -13.21 7.68 1.97
N LEU A 93 -13.22 6.75 2.94
CA LEU A 93 -12.39 6.85 4.13
C LEU A 93 -10.89 6.85 3.79
N TYR A 94 -10.43 5.95 2.92
CA TYR A 94 -9.03 5.94 2.48
C TYR A 94 -8.59 7.31 1.92
N HIS A 95 -9.41 7.91 1.05
CA HIS A 95 -9.09 9.19 0.44
C HIS A 95 -9.26 10.38 1.40
N GLU A 96 -10.10 10.26 2.43
CA GLU A 96 -10.23 11.24 3.52
C GLU A 96 -8.94 11.35 4.35
N VAL A 97 -8.23 10.23 4.53
CA VAL A 97 -6.99 10.16 5.31
C VAL A 97 -5.71 10.13 4.46
N ALA A 98 -5.81 10.12 3.13
CA ALA A 98 -4.66 9.92 2.24
C ALA A 98 -3.55 10.97 2.40
N ASN A 99 -3.89 12.23 2.66
CA ASN A 99 -2.91 13.28 2.93
C ASN A 99 -2.22 13.10 4.30
N ASP A 100 -2.91 12.53 5.28
CA ASP A 100 -2.33 12.21 6.59
C ASP A 100 -1.35 11.06 6.46
N LEU A 101 -1.71 10.05 5.67
CA LEU A 101 -0.83 8.94 5.30
C LEU A 101 0.39 9.44 4.53
N ASP A 102 0.24 10.37 3.58
CA ASP A 102 1.39 10.98 2.90
C ASP A 102 2.36 11.65 3.89
N ARG A 103 1.83 12.38 4.87
CA ARG A 103 2.66 13.02 5.91
C ARG A 103 3.41 11.96 6.73
N LEU A 104 2.73 10.89 7.11
CA LEU A 104 3.34 9.77 7.83
C LEU A 104 4.43 9.08 7.02
N ILE A 105 4.21 8.83 5.73
CA ILE A 105 5.20 8.19 4.82
C ILE A 105 6.47 9.04 4.69
N ASN A 106 6.30 10.37 4.61
CA ASN A 106 7.41 11.30 4.46
C ASN A 106 8.06 11.69 5.79
N SER A 107 7.50 11.26 6.93
CA SER A 107 8.08 11.53 8.25
C SER A 107 9.38 10.77 8.42
N ARG A 108 10.42 11.44 8.93
CA ARG A 108 11.70 10.80 9.30
C ARG A 108 11.69 10.16 10.68
N THR A 109 10.63 10.38 11.45
CA THR A 109 10.46 9.90 12.82
C THR A 109 9.17 9.11 12.95
N ASP A 110 9.21 8.06 13.75
CA ASP A 110 8.03 7.30 14.15
C ASP A 110 7.31 8.04 15.30
N ASP A 111 6.53 9.05 14.93
CA ASP A 111 5.79 9.88 15.87
C ASP A 111 4.51 9.17 16.34
N SER A 112 4.61 8.57 17.53
CA SER A 112 3.50 7.85 18.15
C SER A 112 2.27 8.73 18.40
N GLN A 113 2.42 10.04 18.61
CA GLN A 113 1.28 10.94 18.83
C GLN A 113 0.52 11.18 17.52
N GLN A 114 1.23 11.48 16.43
CA GLN A 114 0.61 11.65 15.10
C GLN A 114 -0.05 10.35 14.64
N ASN A 115 0.60 9.22 14.86
CA ASN A 115 0.04 7.89 14.57
C ASN A 115 -1.27 7.65 15.34
N ARG A 116 -1.32 7.97 16.64
CA ARG A 116 -2.54 7.84 17.46
C ARG A 116 -3.66 8.75 16.98
N GLN A 117 -3.34 9.98 16.57
CA GLN A 117 -4.32 10.93 16.02
C GLN A 117 -4.93 10.39 14.72
N LEU A 118 -4.09 9.90 13.80
CA LEU A 118 -4.55 9.31 12.54
C LEU A 118 -5.37 8.04 12.77
N TYR A 119 -4.93 7.18 13.68
CA TYR A 119 -5.69 6.00 14.08
C TYR A 119 -7.08 6.37 14.62
N THR A 120 -7.16 7.37 15.50
CA THR A 120 -8.45 7.87 16.03
C THR A 120 -9.35 8.41 14.91
N LYS A 121 -8.78 9.15 13.95
CA LYS A 121 -9.52 9.63 12.78
C LYS A 121 -10.09 8.48 11.95
N ILE A 122 -9.32 7.40 11.75
CA ILE A 122 -9.80 6.20 11.05
C ILE A 122 -10.95 5.55 11.82
N GLN A 123 -10.84 5.38 13.15
CA GLN A 123 -11.91 4.83 13.98
C GLN A 123 -13.21 5.65 13.89
N GLN A 124 -13.09 6.97 13.97
CA GLN A 124 -14.23 7.89 13.80
C GLN A 124 -14.82 7.79 12.39
N GLY A 125 -13.97 7.67 11.38
CA GLY A 125 -14.38 7.50 9.99
C GLY A 125 -15.15 6.20 9.73
N VAL A 126 -14.75 5.10 10.37
CA VAL A 126 -15.51 3.83 10.37
C VAL A 126 -16.84 3.99 11.09
N ALA A 127 -16.84 4.58 12.28
CA ALA A 127 -18.07 4.81 13.07
C ALA A 127 -19.07 5.72 12.33
N ALA A 128 -18.61 6.76 11.65
CA ALA A 128 -19.44 7.64 10.83
C ALA A 128 -20.12 6.90 9.66
N ARG A 129 -19.53 5.79 9.22
CA ARG A 129 -19.98 4.99 8.08
C ARG A 129 -20.66 3.68 8.48
N HIS A 130 -20.92 3.44 9.78
CA HIS A 130 -21.47 2.17 10.27
C HIS A 130 -22.70 1.68 9.51
N ARG A 131 -23.60 2.58 9.07
CA ARG A 131 -24.80 2.22 8.29
C ARG A 131 -24.52 1.80 6.85
N LEU A 132 -23.42 2.25 6.26
CA LEU A 132 -22.99 1.83 4.91
C LEU A 132 -22.35 0.43 4.92
N ILE A 133 -21.82 0.04 6.09
CA ILE A 133 -21.14 -1.24 6.31
C ILE A 133 -21.95 -2.17 7.23
N GLU A 134 -23.24 -1.87 7.43
CA GLU A 134 -24.11 -2.64 8.30
C GLU A 134 -24.37 -4.03 7.72
N GLY A 135 -24.12 -5.07 8.52
CA GLY A 135 -24.24 -6.47 8.08
C GLY A 135 -23.02 -7.01 7.32
N MET A 136 -22.00 -6.19 7.12
CA MET A 136 -20.72 -6.61 6.54
C MET A 136 -19.92 -7.42 7.57
N THR A 137 -19.50 -8.63 7.20
CA THR A 137 -18.73 -9.53 8.09
C THR A 137 -17.22 -9.45 7.87
N GLU A 138 -16.77 -8.61 6.94
CA GLU A 138 -15.37 -8.47 6.59
C GLU A 138 -14.55 -8.03 7.80
N ARG A 139 -13.43 -8.73 7.98
CA ARG A 139 -12.46 -8.48 9.05
C ARG A 139 -12.01 -7.02 9.10
N ILE A 140 -11.92 -6.37 7.95
CA ILE A 140 -11.39 -5.01 7.83
C ILE A 140 -12.24 -3.96 8.55
N TRP A 141 -13.55 -4.16 8.65
CA TRP A 141 -14.45 -3.23 9.33
C TRP A 141 -14.47 -3.40 10.84
N ASN A 142 -14.16 -4.61 11.32
CA ASN A 142 -14.17 -4.96 12.73
C ASN A 142 -12.79 -4.82 13.40
N GLN A 143 -11.74 -4.47 12.64
CA GLN A 143 -10.36 -4.30 13.12
C GLN A 143 -9.76 -2.99 12.57
N PRO A 144 -10.02 -1.84 13.22
CA PRO A 144 -9.52 -0.55 12.75
C PRO A 144 -7.98 -0.46 12.68
N ASP A 145 -7.26 -1.22 13.51
CA ASP A 145 -5.81 -1.33 13.52
C ASP A 145 -5.30 -2.03 12.25
N HIS A 146 -5.98 -3.10 11.84
CA HIS A 146 -5.73 -3.78 10.57
C HIS A 146 -6.06 -2.87 9.39
N LEU A 147 -7.20 -2.18 9.41
CA LEU A 147 -7.57 -1.21 8.37
C LEU A 147 -6.52 -0.10 8.24
N PHE A 148 -6.00 0.42 9.37
CA PHE A 148 -4.94 1.42 9.35
C PHE A 148 -3.64 0.87 8.73
N ALA A 149 -3.24 -0.35 9.08
CA ALA A 149 -2.08 -1.01 8.48
C ALA A 149 -2.25 -1.23 6.97
N CYS A 150 -3.44 -1.65 6.51
CA CYS A 150 -3.77 -1.78 5.09
C CYS A 150 -3.71 -0.44 4.36
N PHE A 151 -4.32 0.61 4.90
CA PHE A 151 -4.27 1.95 4.30
C PHE A 151 -2.85 2.49 4.21
N TYR A 152 -2.06 2.31 5.27
CA TYR A 152 -0.67 2.75 5.27
C TYR A 152 0.17 1.97 4.25
N GLN A 153 -0.04 0.66 4.12
CA GLN A 153 0.61 -0.15 3.09
C GLN A 153 0.20 0.29 1.67
N LEU A 154 -1.10 0.41 1.39
CA LEU A 154 -1.63 0.84 0.09
C LEU A 154 -1.05 2.19 -0.32
N ARG A 155 -1.01 3.14 0.63
CA ARG A 155 -0.48 4.48 0.36
C ARG A 155 1.04 4.46 0.15
N ARG A 156 1.80 3.69 0.94
CA ARG A 156 3.26 3.51 0.74
C ARG A 156 3.57 2.93 -0.63
N ALA A 157 2.87 1.87 -1.02
CA ALA A 157 3.07 1.24 -2.31
C ALA A 157 2.79 2.20 -3.46
N PHE A 158 1.68 2.92 -3.39
CA PHE A 158 1.38 3.93 -4.40
C PHE A 158 2.46 5.01 -4.43
N HIS A 159 2.89 5.50 -3.26
CA HIS A 159 3.91 6.53 -3.12
C HIS A 159 5.25 6.11 -3.76
N TYR A 160 5.82 4.96 -3.37
CA TYR A 160 7.14 4.54 -3.85
C TYR A 160 7.10 4.11 -5.33
N ILE A 161 6.07 3.39 -5.77
CA ILE A 161 5.94 3.00 -7.18
C ILE A 161 5.76 4.24 -8.08
N HIS A 162 5.00 5.23 -7.64
CA HIS A 162 4.79 6.47 -8.40
C HIS A 162 6.05 7.35 -8.44
N ASN A 163 6.71 7.54 -7.29
CA ASN A 163 7.81 8.50 -7.15
C ASN A 163 9.17 7.95 -7.56
N GLU A 164 9.40 6.63 -7.47
CA GLU A 164 10.72 6.06 -7.78
C GLU A 164 10.81 5.51 -9.21
N ILE A 165 9.74 4.87 -9.70
CA ILE A 165 9.70 4.36 -11.08
C ILE A 165 9.21 5.49 -11.98
N ILE A 166 10.12 6.33 -12.48
CA ILE A 166 9.78 7.55 -13.24
C ILE A 166 9.34 7.24 -14.66
N GLY A 167 8.35 8.01 -15.13
CA GLY A 167 7.91 8.03 -16.52
C GLY A 167 6.48 7.54 -16.73
N ASP A 168 5.95 7.85 -17.91
CA ASP A 168 4.57 7.53 -18.30
C ASP A 168 4.51 6.75 -19.62
N SER A 169 5.63 6.19 -20.10
CA SER A 169 5.61 5.35 -21.28
C SER A 169 4.83 4.05 -21.01
N ALA A 170 4.31 3.40 -22.06
CA ALA A 170 3.57 2.14 -21.90
C ALA A 170 4.39 1.04 -21.19
N PRO A 171 5.71 0.86 -21.45
CA PRO A 171 6.55 -0.06 -20.68
C PRO A 171 6.63 0.31 -19.19
N ILE A 172 6.81 1.58 -18.84
CA ILE A 172 6.91 2.01 -17.44
C ILE A 172 5.58 1.81 -16.70
N ARG A 173 4.44 2.10 -17.34
CA ARG A 173 3.13 1.80 -16.76
C ARG A 173 2.95 0.31 -16.49
N ARG A 174 3.33 -0.56 -17.44
CA ARG A 174 3.29 -2.02 -17.23
C ARG A 174 4.18 -2.45 -16.08
N LEU A 175 5.37 -1.89 -15.95
CA LEU A 175 6.27 -2.16 -14.82
C LEU A 175 5.62 -1.74 -13.49
N ARG A 176 5.09 -0.51 -13.40
CA ARG A 176 4.38 -0.04 -12.19
C ARG A 176 3.19 -0.95 -11.82
N MET A 177 2.44 -1.44 -12.81
CA MET A 177 1.36 -2.40 -12.59
C MET A 177 1.87 -3.72 -12.03
N GLN A 178 2.93 -4.29 -12.62
CA GLN A 178 3.53 -5.56 -12.18
C GLN A 178 4.10 -5.44 -10.76
N VAL A 179 4.73 -4.31 -10.42
CA VAL A 179 5.23 -4.04 -9.07
C VAL A 179 4.09 -3.89 -8.07
N TRP A 180 2.97 -3.24 -8.45
CA TRP A 180 1.79 -3.19 -7.61
C TRP A 180 1.20 -4.58 -7.35
N GLU A 181 1.09 -5.40 -8.40
CA GLU A 181 0.58 -6.76 -8.32
C GLU A 181 1.52 -7.72 -7.58
N SER A 182 2.83 -7.48 -7.56
CA SER A 182 3.73 -8.29 -6.73
C SER A 182 3.55 -8.00 -5.23
N VAL A 183 3.14 -6.78 -4.88
CA VAL A 183 2.86 -6.40 -3.48
C VAL A 183 1.48 -6.89 -3.02
N PHE A 184 0.45 -6.74 -3.87
CA PHE A 184 -0.95 -6.96 -3.46
C PHE A 184 -1.66 -8.13 -4.14
N THR A 185 -1.04 -8.78 -5.13
CA THR A 185 -1.70 -9.68 -6.08
C THR A 185 -2.72 -8.97 -6.97
N LYS A 186 -3.40 -9.74 -7.84
CA LYS A 186 -4.52 -9.24 -8.66
C LYS A 186 -5.86 -9.25 -7.89
N ASP A 187 -5.95 -9.98 -6.79
CA ASP A 187 -7.14 -10.06 -5.95
C ASP A 187 -6.96 -9.21 -4.69
N MET A 188 -7.25 -7.91 -4.85
CA MET A 188 -7.13 -6.94 -3.76
C MET A 188 -8.11 -7.23 -2.60
N MET A 189 -9.26 -7.86 -2.87
CA MET A 189 -10.22 -8.21 -1.82
C MET A 189 -9.65 -9.30 -0.91
N SER A 190 -9.20 -10.41 -1.49
CA SER A 190 -8.55 -11.48 -0.73
C SER A 190 -7.30 -10.98 -0.02
N TYR A 191 -6.54 -10.08 -0.67
CA TYR A 191 -5.37 -9.45 -0.06
C TYR A 191 -5.70 -8.74 1.25
N GLN A 192 -6.68 -7.84 1.21
CA GLN A 192 -7.07 -7.02 2.35
C GLN A 192 -7.67 -7.85 3.50
N GLN A 193 -8.29 -8.99 3.19
CA GLN A 193 -8.94 -9.83 4.21
C GLN A 193 -7.97 -10.80 4.89
N TRP A 194 -7.07 -11.44 4.13
CA TRP A 194 -6.25 -12.53 4.67
C TRP A 194 -4.87 -12.69 4.04
N MET A 195 -4.67 -12.39 2.75
CA MET A 195 -3.39 -12.71 2.10
C MET A 195 -2.23 -11.82 2.54
N TYR A 196 -2.51 -10.64 3.12
CA TYR A 196 -1.48 -9.72 3.62
C TYR A 196 -0.49 -10.36 4.61
N HIS A 197 -0.90 -11.40 5.35
CA HIS A 197 -0.02 -12.16 6.25
C HIS A 197 0.97 -13.09 5.52
N ALA A 198 0.63 -13.50 4.30
CA ALA A 198 1.35 -14.54 3.56
C ALA A 198 2.16 -13.96 2.38
N VAL A 199 1.60 -12.99 1.63
CA VAL A 199 2.20 -12.50 0.38
C VAL A 199 3.63 -12.01 0.59
N GLY A 200 3.87 -11.25 1.66
CA GLY A 200 5.21 -10.75 1.94
C GLY A 200 6.24 -11.82 2.34
N ARG A 201 5.84 -13.08 2.54
CA ARG A 201 6.76 -14.19 2.84
C ARG A 201 7.31 -14.86 1.58
N PHE A 202 6.73 -14.59 0.42
CA PHE A 202 7.23 -15.14 -0.84
C PHE A 202 8.39 -14.28 -1.35
N PRO A 203 9.53 -14.89 -1.73
CA PRO A 203 10.61 -14.16 -2.36
C PRO A 203 10.18 -13.67 -3.75
N THR A 204 10.62 -12.46 -4.11
CA THR A 204 10.37 -11.87 -5.43
C THR A 204 11.65 -11.87 -6.25
N LEU A 205 11.62 -12.51 -7.42
CA LEU A 205 12.70 -12.46 -8.40
C LEU A 205 12.49 -11.29 -9.34
N ILE A 206 13.48 -10.40 -9.43
CA ILE A 206 13.49 -9.26 -10.35
C ILE A 206 14.50 -9.55 -11.45
N LEU A 207 14.02 -9.64 -12.70
CA LEU A 207 14.84 -9.91 -13.88
C LEU A 207 14.97 -8.66 -14.74
N GLY A 208 16.18 -8.44 -15.24
CA GLY A 208 16.47 -7.35 -16.17
C GLY A 208 17.98 -7.25 -16.43
N PRO A 209 18.39 -6.60 -17.54
CA PRO A 209 19.80 -6.34 -17.81
C PRO A 209 20.49 -5.56 -16.68
N SER A 210 21.82 -5.67 -16.58
CA SER A 210 22.60 -4.82 -15.68
C SER A 210 22.36 -3.34 -16.02
N GLY A 211 22.27 -2.49 -14.98
CA GLY A 211 21.98 -1.06 -15.13
C GLY A 211 20.52 -0.70 -15.43
N SER A 212 19.58 -1.66 -15.50
CA SER A 212 18.16 -1.39 -15.77
C SER A 212 17.36 -0.82 -14.57
N GLY A 213 18.00 -0.61 -13.42
CA GLY A 213 17.36 -0.06 -12.22
C GLY A 213 16.60 -1.09 -11.37
N LYS A 214 17.07 -2.34 -11.31
CA LYS A 214 16.46 -3.42 -10.49
C LYS A 214 16.32 -3.03 -9.01
N GLU A 215 17.29 -2.32 -8.47
CA GLU A 215 17.29 -1.84 -7.08
C GLU A 215 16.10 -0.90 -6.79
N ILE A 216 15.73 -0.04 -7.75
CA ILE A 216 14.56 0.86 -7.62
C ILE A 216 13.28 0.04 -7.49
N VAL A 217 13.13 -1.01 -8.30
CA VAL A 217 11.98 -1.92 -8.21
C VAL A 217 11.98 -2.66 -6.88
N ALA A 218 13.13 -3.20 -6.46
CA ALA A 218 13.28 -3.90 -5.19
C ALA A 218 12.93 -3.01 -4.00
N ARG A 219 13.40 -1.76 -4.00
CA ARG A 219 13.12 -0.76 -2.98
C ARG A 219 11.63 -0.45 -2.91
N ALA A 220 11.00 -0.19 -4.06
CA ALA A 220 9.56 0.05 -4.11
C ALA A 220 8.75 -1.13 -3.53
N ILE A 221 9.13 -2.38 -3.80
CA ILE A 221 8.48 -3.57 -3.23
C ILE A 221 8.76 -3.66 -1.72
N GLY A 222 10.02 -3.56 -1.30
CA GLY A 222 10.43 -3.76 0.08
C GLY A 222 9.84 -2.73 1.04
N LEU A 223 9.79 -1.46 0.63
CA LEU A 223 9.18 -0.38 1.42
C LEU A 223 7.63 -0.45 1.42
N SER A 224 7.06 -1.33 0.61
CA SER A 224 5.62 -1.57 0.49
C SER A 224 5.14 -2.79 1.26
N ARG A 225 5.99 -3.43 2.06
CA ARG A 225 5.61 -4.55 2.92
C ARG A 225 4.48 -4.21 3.89
N PHE A 226 3.67 -5.21 4.25
CA PHE A 226 2.69 -5.06 5.32
C PHE A 226 3.40 -4.97 6.67
N ILE A 227 3.00 -3.98 7.48
CA ILE A 227 3.53 -3.73 8.83
C ILE A 227 2.32 -3.50 9.74
N PRO A 228 2.06 -4.36 10.75
CA PRO A 228 0.96 -4.17 11.68
C PRO A 228 1.08 -2.88 12.48
N TYR A 229 -0.06 -2.29 12.83
CA TYR A 229 -0.15 -1.17 13.77
C TYR A 229 -0.34 -1.68 15.20
N ASN A 230 0.53 -1.28 16.12
CA ASN A 230 0.42 -1.62 17.53
C ASN A 230 -0.32 -0.51 18.28
N VAL A 231 -1.59 -0.74 18.61
CA VAL A 231 -2.45 0.26 19.28
C VAL A 231 -1.91 0.64 20.66
N LYS A 232 -1.34 -0.31 21.42
CA LYS A 232 -0.80 -0.06 22.76
C LYS A 232 0.42 0.86 22.69
N ALA A 233 1.38 0.53 21.83
CA ALA A 233 2.58 1.32 21.61
C ALA A 233 2.28 2.64 20.87
N GLY A 234 1.20 2.69 20.08
CA GLY A 234 0.83 3.83 19.26
C GLY A 234 1.69 3.98 18.01
N ARG A 235 2.33 2.91 17.55
CA ARG A 235 3.27 2.91 16.42
C ARG A 235 3.19 1.63 15.60
N PHE A 236 3.80 1.62 14.43
CA PHE A 236 3.94 0.41 13.62
C PHE A 236 5.03 -0.51 14.19
N GLU A 237 4.89 -1.82 13.98
CA GLU A 237 5.85 -2.82 14.48
C GLU A 237 7.27 -2.65 13.89
N ALA A 238 7.39 -1.97 12.75
CA ALA A 238 8.67 -1.58 12.16
C ALA A 238 8.57 -0.23 11.45
N SER A 239 9.68 0.48 11.36
CA SER A 239 9.80 1.66 10.52
C SER A 239 9.96 1.25 9.06
N ALA A 240 9.08 1.75 8.19
CA ALA A 240 9.19 1.50 6.76
C ALA A 240 10.55 1.99 6.20
N LEU A 241 11.06 3.14 6.69
CA LEU A 241 12.30 3.74 6.20
C LEU A 241 13.54 2.86 6.42
N THR A 242 13.54 2.05 7.48
CA THR A 242 14.65 1.15 7.83
C THR A 242 14.32 -0.31 7.55
N SER A 243 13.27 -0.58 6.77
CA SER A 243 12.80 -1.94 6.47
C SER A 243 13.38 -2.52 5.18
N PHE A 244 14.22 -1.78 4.44
CA PHE A 244 14.82 -2.25 3.20
C PHE A 244 16.35 -2.30 3.32
N HIS A 245 16.91 -3.48 3.10
CA HIS A 245 18.33 -3.79 3.28
C HIS A 245 18.91 -4.31 1.96
N PRO A 246 19.40 -3.44 1.07
CA PRO A 246 20.06 -3.87 -0.15
C PRO A 246 21.48 -4.37 0.15
N VAL A 247 21.89 -5.45 -0.52
CA VAL A 247 23.27 -5.93 -0.56
C VAL A 247 23.61 -6.36 -1.98
N ASN A 248 24.73 -5.86 -2.50
CA ASN A 248 25.28 -6.32 -3.76
C ASN A 248 26.30 -7.43 -3.46
N LEU A 249 25.98 -8.66 -3.86
CA LEU A 249 26.79 -9.83 -3.52
C LEU A 249 28.07 -9.94 -4.36
N SER A 250 28.08 -9.42 -5.59
CA SER A 250 29.28 -9.45 -6.45
C SER A 250 30.39 -8.51 -5.95
N ALA A 251 30.06 -7.57 -5.06
CA ALA A 251 31.02 -6.66 -4.44
C ALA A 251 31.74 -7.26 -3.22
N LEU A 252 31.35 -8.46 -2.78
CA LEU A 252 31.86 -9.09 -1.55
C LEU A 252 32.60 -10.40 -1.88
N THR A 253 33.60 -10.73 -1.08
CA THR A 253 34.20 -12.08 -1.10
C THR A 253 33.27 -13.08 -0.43
N GLU A 254 33.39 -14.37 -0.74
CA GLU A 254 32.50 -15.43 -0.18
C GLU A 254 32.43 -15.39 1.36
N THR A 255 33.58 -15.23 2.03
CA THR A 255 33.64 -15.13 3.50
C THR A 255 32.96 -13.88 4.04
N LEU A 256 33.00 -12.76 3.32
CA LEU A 256 32.29 -11.54 3.68
C LEU A 256 30.79 -11.63 3.39
N ILE A 257 30.37 -12.31 2.32
CA ILE A 257 28.96 -12.58 2.03
C ILE A 257 28.30 -13.28 3.22
N GLU A 258 28.91 -14.37 3.71
CA GLU A 258 28.38 -15.11 4.86
C GLU A 258 28.30 -14.25 6.11
N SER A 259 29.38 -13.53 6.42
CA SER A 259 29.44 -12.62 7.56
C SER A 259 28.41 -11.49 7.47
N GLU A 260 28.16 -10.93 6.28
CA GLU A 260 27.16 -9.87 6.10
C GLU A 260 25.73 -10.43 6.19
N LEU A 261 25.43 -11.57 5.57
CA LEU A 261 24.09 -12.15 5.57
C LEU A 261 23.68 -12.70 6.95
N PHE A 262 24.57 -13.48 7.58
CA PHE A 262 24.27 -14.25 8.79
C PHE A 262 24.92 -13.69 10.06
N GLY A 263 25.91 -12.81 9.91
CA GLY A 263 26.65 -12.26 11.04
C GLY A 263 27.83 -13.12 11.45
N HIS A 264 28.56 -12.66 12.48
CA HIS A 264 29.67 -13.40 13.07
C HIS A 264 29.84 -13.06 14.55
N ARG A 265 30.51 -13.97 15.27
CA ARG A 265 30.99 -13.72 16.62
C ARG A 265 32.41 -13.18 16.60
N LYS A 266 32.78 -12.42 17.63
CA LYS A 266 34.15 -11.98 17.88
C LYS A 266 35.10 -13.19 17.83
N GLY A 267 36.17 -13.06 17.05
CA GLY A 267 37.17 -14.13 16.87
C GLY A 267 36.79 -15.23 15.88
N ALA A 268 35.65 -15.14 15.17
CA ALA A 268 35.28 -16.12 14.15
C ALA A 268 36.25 -16.18 12.94
N PHE A 269 36.92 -15.06 12.65
CA PHE A 269 37.98 -14.96 11.65
C PHE A 269 38.95 -13.81 11.99
N THR A 270 40.11 -13.77 11.34
CA THR A 270 41.10 -12.69 11.49
C THR A 270 40.48 -11.35 11.10
N GLY A 271 40.27 -10.46 12.08
CA GLY A 271 39.60 -9.17 11.90
C GLY A 271 38.20 -9.05 12.51
N ALA A 272 37.62 -10.15 13.01
CA ALA A 272 36.34 -10.14 13.76
C ALA A 272 36.54 -9.58 15.19
N THR A 273 36.67 -8.25 15.31
CA THR A 273 36.96 -7.56 16.58
C THR A 273 35.77 -7.51 17.55
N GLN A 274 34.55 -7.65 17.03
CA GLN A 274 33.30 -7.61 17.79
C GLN A 274 32.25 -8.55 17.20
N ASP A 275 31.20 -8.83 17.96
CA ASP A 275 30.01 -9.52 17.45
C ASP A 275 29.27 -8.61 16.46
N ARG A 276 28.77 -9.18 15.36
CA ARG A 276 27.95 -8.47 14.38
C ARG A 276 26.76 -9.33 13.99
N ALA A 277 25.57 -8.75 14.11
CA ALA A 277 24.36 -9.37 13.58
C ALA A 277 24.35 -9.31 12.04
N GLY A 278 23.92 -10.39 11.40
CA GLY A 278 23.75 -10.42 9.94
C GLY A 278 22.56 -9.58 9.46
N LEU A 279 22.47 -9.40 8.16
CA LEU A 279 21.38 -8.67 7.49
C LEU A 279 20.02 -9.33 7.76
N PHE A 280 19.92 -10.66 7.74
CA PHE A 280 18.64 -11.33 8.02
C PHE A 280 18.15 -11.08 9.44
N ALA A 281 19.06 -11.09 10.42
CA ALA A 281 18.72 -10.77 11.81
C ALA A 281 18.38 -9.28 11.97
N SER A 282 19.13 -8.40 11.32
CA SER A 282 18.96 -6.94 11.40
C SER A 282 17.69 -6.45 10.72
N ALA A 283 17.25 -7.12 9.64
CA ALA A 283 16.01 -6.80 8.95
C ALA A 283 14.76 -7.04 9.81
N GLY A 284 14.83 -7.99 10.75
CA GLY A 284 13.73 -8.34 11.63
C GLY A 284 12.51 -8.90 10.88
N SER A 285 11.38 -9.02 11.57
CA SER A 285 10.19 -9.74 11.06
C SER A 285 9.44 -9.00 9.95
N TYR A 286 9.63 -7.69 9.81
CA TYR A 286 8.91 -6.86 8.85
C TYR A 286 9.83 -6.14 7.85
N GLY A 287 11.14 -6.45 7.87
CA GLY A 287 12.10 -5.98 6.90
C GLY A 287 12.13 -6.80 5.61
N THR A 288 12.92 -6.32 4.66
CA THR A 288 13.14 -6.89 3.33
C THR A 288 14.64 -6.83 3.07
N VAL A 289 15.24 -7.98 2.73
CA VAL A 289 16.60 -8.06 2.24
C VAL A 289 16.55 -8.17 0.72
N PHE A 290 17.29 -7.31 0.02
CA PHE A 290 17.45 -7.38 -1.43
C PHE A 290 18.85 -7.87 -1.77
N LEU A 291 18.93 -9.01 -2.45
CA LEU A 291 20.16 -9.63 -2.89
C LEU A 291 20.37 -9.28 -4.37
N ASP A 292 21.21 -8.27 -4.64
CA ASP A 292 21.58 -7.93 -6.01
C ASP A 292 22.70 -8.85 -6.52
N GLU A 293 22.64 -9.16 -7.81
CA GLU A 293 23.58 -10.05 -8.49
C GLU A 293 23.77 -11.43 -7.82
N ILE A 294 22.69 -11.99 -7.25
CA ILE A 294 22.67 -13.35 -6.68
C ILE A 294 23.10 -14.44 -7.68
N GLY A 295 22.90 -14.20 -8.98
CA GLY A 295 23.32 -15.12 -10.05
C GLY A 295 24.84 -15.18 -10.26
N ASP A 296 25.58 -14.18 -9.82
CA ASP A 296 27.04 -14.11 -9.96
C ASP A 296 27.79 -14.82 -8.82
N VAL A 297 27.04 -15.26 -7.80
CA VAL A 297 27.58 -15.92 -6.61
C VAL A 297 27.75 -17.41 -6.86
N SER A 298 28.84 -18.00 -6.34
CA SER A 298 29.11 -19.45 -6.46
C SER A 298 27.98 -20.30 -5.87
N HIS A 299 27.74 -21.47 -6.47
CA HIS A 299 26.74 -22.42 -5.96
C HIS A 299 27.01 -22.84 -4.51
N ALA A 300 28.29 -22.94 -4.12
CA ALA A 300 28.68 -23.26 -2.74
C ALA A 300 28.16 -22.22 -1.73
N THR A 301 28.20 -20.94 -2.10
CA THR A 301 27.68 -19.85 -1.25
C THR A 301 26.15 -19.82 -1.24
N GLN A 302 25.48 -20.14 -2.35
CA GLN A 302 24.01 -20.18 -2.42
C GLN A 302 23.36 -21.29 -1.57
N VAL A 303 24.09 -22.39 -1.29
CA VAL A 303 23.59 -23.53 -0.50
C VAL A 303 23.59 -23.26 1.01
N LYS A 304 24.36 -22.27 1.48
CA LYS A 304 24.45 -21.91 2.89
C LYS A 304 23.24 -21.10 3.37
#